data_AF-A0A7J3TMM7-F1
#
_entry.id   AF-A0A7J3TMM7-F1
#
_cell.length_a   1.000
_cell.length_b   1.000
_cell.length_c   1.000
_cell.angle_alpha   90.00
_cell.angle_beta   90.00
_cell.angle_gamma   90.00
#
_symmetry.space_group_name_H-M   'P 1'
#
loop_
_entity.id
_entity.type
_entity.pdbx_description
1 polymer ?
#
loop_
_entity_poly.entity_id
_entity_poly.type
_entity_poly.pdbx_seq_one_letter_code
_entity_poly.pdbx_strand_id
1 'polypeptide(L)'
;MRHRFVRNLFQEILKASRLEKIVLIIPVIVLILDAEIFYFAWVNEEKRILLASAFVLILSILEIFAVLEEIHNHLTKLMRREFLEEKIREIAGEMERPTVRKIVDKFMASYPKKYSVDEVYEVACDVLYELRNQQMRE
;
A
#
# COMPACT_ATOMS: atom_id res chain seq x y z
N MET A 1 5.69 17.62 -16.16
CA MET A 1 5.27 16.28 -15.71
C MET A 1 5.85 15.85 -14.35
N ARG A 2 7.13 16.11 -14.02
CA ARG A 2 7.75 15.68 -12.73
C ARG A 2 7.03 16.12 -11.44
N HIS A 3 6.37 17.28 -11.43
CA HIS A 3 5.70 17.81 -10.24
C HIS A 3 4.35 17.13 -9.90
N ARG A 4 3.74 16.41 -10.84
CA ARG A 4 2.46 15.72 -10.61
C ARG A 4 2.65 14.42 -9.82
N PHE A 5 3.77 13.73 -10.07
CA PHE A 5 4.11 12.47 -9.42
C PHE A 5 4.41 12.68 -7.93
N VAL A 6 5.24 13.68 -7.60
CA VAL A 6 5.57 14.04 -6.21
C VAL A 6 4.32 14.46 -5.44
N ARG A 7 3.40 15.19 -6.06
CA ARG A 7 2.16 15.65 -5.41
C ARG A 7 1.19 14.51 -5.12
N ASN A 8 1.09 13.53 -6.03
CA ASN A 8 0.27 12.35 -5.82
C ASN A 8 0.88 11.46 -4.71
N LEU A 9 2.20 11.27 -4.72
CA LEU A 9 2.91 10.56 -3.66
C LEU A 9 2.72 11.22 -2.29
N PHE A 10 2.81 12.55 -2.20
CA PHE A 10 2.53 13.27 -0.95
C PHE A 10 1.08 13.10 -0.47
N GLN A 11 0.11 13.09 -1.38
CA GLN A 11 -1.30 12.85 -1.03
C GLN A 11 -1.55 11.40 -0.59
N GLU A 12 -0.85 10.44 -1.18
CA GLU A 12 -0.88 9.03 -0.78
C GLU A 12 -0.24 8.83 0.60
N ILE A 13 0.94 9.41 0.85
CA ILE A 13 1.61 9.38 2.17
C ILE A 13 0.73 10.03 3.25
N LEU A 14 0.00 11.10 2.92
CA LEU A 14 -0.92 11.74 3.88
C LEU A 14 -2.12 10.85 4.22
N LYS A 15 -2.58 10.01 3.29
CA LYS A 15 -3.66 9.03 3.51
C LYS A 15 -3.18 7.72 4.14
N ALA A 16 -1.87 7.44 4.09
CA ALA A 16 -1.26 6.28 4.71
C ALA A 16 -1.53 6.20 6.23
N SER A 17 -1.65 4.97 6.71
CA SER A 17 -1.87 4.61 8.12
C SER A 17 -0.80 5.23 9.03
N ARG A 18 -1.14 5.48 10.30
CA ARG A 18 -0.18 6.03 11.29
C ARG A 18 1.08 5.17 11.40
N LEU A 19 0.97 3.86 11.22
CA LEU A 19 2.11 2.94 11.26
C LEU A 19 3.01 3.09 10.02
N GLU A 20 2.44 3.25 8.83
CA GLU A 20 3.19 3.44 7.58
C GLU A 20 3.97 4.76 7.58
N LYS A 21 3.43 5.80 8.23
CA LYS A 21 4.15 7.08 8.44
C LYS A 21 5.34 6.94 9.39
N ILE A 22 5.26 6.07 10.40
CA ILE A 22 6.36 5.85 11.35
C ILE A 22 7.52 5.12 10.68
N VAL A 23 7.24 4.19 9.76
CA VAL A 23 8.28 3.44 9.02
C VAL A 23 9.17 4.37 8.19
N LEU A 24 8.63 5.48 7.68
CA LEU A 24 9.41 6.49 6.93
C LEU A 24 10.28 7.40 7.81
N ILE A 25 10.02 7.49 9.12
CA ILE A 25 10.76 8.41 10.01
C ILE A 25 12.22 7.98 10.12
N ILE A 26 12.47 6.69 10.28
CA ILE A 26 13.83 6.15 10.49
C ILE A 26 14.71 6.41 9.25
N PRO A 27 14.34 6.01 8.02
CA PRO A 27 15.13 6.30 6.83
C PRO A 27 15.36 7.80 6.59
N VAL A 28 14.39 8.66 6.94
CA VAL A 28 14.55 10.12 6.82
C VAL A 28 15.59 10.66 7.81
N ILE A 29 15.59 10.18 9.05
CA ILE A 29 16.62 10.57 10.04
C ILE A 29 18.00 10.11 9.56
N VAL A 30 18.11 8.87 9.07
CA VAL A 30 19.37 8.33 8.52
C VAL A 30 19.85 9.19 7.35
N LEU A 31 18.97 9.54 6.41
CA LEU A 31 19.31 10.41 5.28
C LEU A 31 19.84 11.78 5.73
N ILE A 32 19.26 12.39 6.77
CA ILE A 32 19.73 13.67 7.32
C ILE A 32 21.15 13.53 7.87
N LEU A 33 21.42 12.48 8.65
CA LEU A 33 22.75 12.22 9.20
C LEU A 33 23.78 11.97 8.10
N ASP A 34 23.43 11.18 7.08
CA ASP A 34 24.33 10.92 5.95
C ASP A 34 24.62 12.19 5.15
N ALA A 35 23.62 13.07 4.98
CA ALA A 35 23.79 14.35 4.33
C ALA A 35 24.74 15.27 5.12
N GLU A 36 24.65 15.26 6.46
CA GLU A 36 25.59 16.00 7.33
C GLU A 36 27.02 15.45 7.21
N ILE A 37 27.21 14.13 7.23
CA ILE A 37 28.52 13.49 7.07
C ILE A 37 29.11 13.81 5.69
N PHE A 38 28.29 13.75 4.65
CA PHE A 38 28.69 14.12 3.30
C PHE A 38 29.09 15.59 3.20
N TYR A 39 28.28 16.50 3.77
CA TYR A 39 28.58 17.92 3.81
C TYR A 39 29.88 18.20 4.57
N PHE A 40 30.08 17.58 5.73
CA PHE A 40 31.32 17.68 6.49
C PHE A 40 32.53 17.22 5.67
N ALA A 41 32.44 16.06 5.02
CA ALA A 41 33.53 15.54 4.19
C ALA A 41 33.84 16.44 2.98
N TRP A 42 32.81 17.07 2.40
CA TRP A 42 32.95 18.02 1.31
C TRP A 42 33.70 19.28 1.74
N VAL A 43 33.29 19.89 2.87
CA VAL A 43 33.90 21.13 3.40
C VAL A 43 35.35 20.92 3.83
N ASN A 44 35.69 19.74 4.37
CA ASN A 44 37.04 19.43 4.84
C ASN A 44 37.94 18.79 3.77
N GLU A 45 37.45 18.66 2.53
CA GLU A 45 38.17 18.03 1.40
C GLU A 45 38.67 16.59 1.68
N GLU A 46 37.98 15.87 2.56
CA GLU A 46 38.32 14.50 2.99
C GLU A 46 37.90 13.48 1.92
N LYS A 47 38.70 13.35 0.86
CA LYS A 47 38.36 12.58 -0.36
C LYS A 47 37.89 11.13 -0.10
N ARG A 48 38.47 10.46 0.91
CA ARG A 48 38.09 9.07 1.25
C ARG A 48 36.70 9.02 1.91
N ILE A 49 36.45 9.93 2.85
CA ILE A 49 35.18 10.02 3.55
C ILE A 49 34.11 10.48 2.56
N LEU A 50 34.43 11.43 1.68
CA LEU A 50 33.52 11.96 0.68
C LEU A 50 32.97 10.87 -0.25
N LEU A 51 33.84 9.98 -0.77
CA LEU A 51 33.40 8.90 -1.64
C LEU A 51 32.52 7.90 -0.89
N ALA A 52 32.89 7.53 0.34
CA ALA A 52 32.13 6.60 1.16
C ALA A 52 30.76 7.17 1.55
N SER A 53 30.71 8.42 2.01
CA SER A 53 29.46 9.08 2.41
C SER A 53 28.56 9.37 1.22
N ALA A 54 29.11 9.67 0.04
CA ALA A 54 28.31 9.77 -1.19
C ALA A 54 27.60 8.46 -1.51
N PHE A 55 28.30 7.33 -1.36
CA PHE A 55 27.73 6.02 -1.61
C PHE A 55 26.63 5.69 -0.59
N VAL A 56 26.87 5.93 0.70
CA VAL A 56 25.87 5.73 1.76
C VAL A 56 24.64 6.62 1.54
N LEU A 57 24.84 7.89 1.19
CA LEU A 57 23.75 8.82 0.89
C LEU A 57 22.86 8.31 -0.25
N ILE A 58 23.44 7.71 -1.30
CA ILE A 58 22.67 7.09 -2.38
C ILE A 58 21.86 5.89 -1.86
N LEU A 59 22.44 5.03 -1.02
CA LEU A 59 21.73 3.90 -0.43
C LEU A 59 20.54 4.36 0.43
N SER A 60 20.71 5.40 1.24
CA SER A 60 19.65 5.97 2.09
C SER A 60 18.52 6.57 1.26
N ILE A 61 18.82 7.17 0.11
CA ILE A 61 17.81 7.60 -0.86
C ILE A 61 17.04 6.40 -1.43
N LEU A 62 17.75 5.31 -1.80
CA LEU A 62 17.12 4.10 -2.32
C LEU A 62 16.23 3.41 -1.28
N GLU A 63 16.62 3.42 -0.01
CA GLU A 63 15.81 2.91 1.10
C GLU A 63 14.47 3.65 1.20
N ILE A 64 14.48 4.98 1.11
CA ILE A 64 13.25 5.77 1.08
C ILE A 64 12.37 5.37 -0.11
N PHE A 65 12.95 5.20 -1.30
CA PHE A 65 12.17 4.74 -2.46
C PHE A 65 11.57 3.35 -2.25
N ALA A 66 12.31 2.41 -1.69
CA ALA A 66 11.82 1.07 -1.40
C ALA A 66 10.65 1.09 -0.41
N VAL A 67 10.76 1.86 0.68
CA VAL A 67 9.67 2.03 1.65
C VAL A 67 8.44 2.67 1.01
N LEU A 68 8.63 3.67 0.15
CA LEU A 68 7.52 4.30 -0.57
C LEU A 68 6.81 3.34 -1.52
N GLU A 69 7.56 2.49 -2.22
CA GLU A 69 6.99 1.45 -3.08
C GLU A 69 6.21 0.41 -2.27
N GLU A 70 6.72 0.00 -1.10
CA GLU A 70 6.03 -0.90 -0.20
C GLU A 70 4.69 -0.32 0.28
N ILE A 71 4.68 0.95 0.70
CA ILE A 71 3.46 1.66 1.11
C ILE A 71 2.47 1.74 -0.06
N HIS A 72 2.93 2.11 -1.25
CA HIS A 72 2.07 2.21 -2.44
C HIS A 72 1.43 0.85 -2.78
N ASN A 73 2.22 -0.23 -2.71
CA ASN A 73 1.72 -1.59 -2.93
C ASN A 73 0.72 -2.02 -1.87
N HIS A 74 0.96 -1.69 -0.59
CA HIS A 74 0.04 -1.99 0.49
C HIS A 74 -1.30 -1.26 0.32
N LEU A 75 -1.26 0.05 0.08
CA LEU A 75 -2.46 0.86 -0.16
C LEU A 75 -3.25 0.38 -1.39
N THR A 76 -2.56 0.05 -2.48
CA THR A 76 -3.21 -0.47 -3.69
C THR A 76 -3.92 -1.81 -3.40
N LYS A 77 -3.30 -2.71 -2.63
CA LYS A 77 -3.93 -3.97 -2.22
C LYS A 77 -5.14 -3.74 -1.31
N LEU A 78 -5.04 -2.85 -0.34
CA LEU A 78 -6.15 -2.48 0.55
C LEU A 78 -7.33 -1.92 -0.24
N MET A 79 -7.09 -0.93 -1.09
CA MET A 79 -8.14 -0.34 -1.94
C MET A 79 -8.79 -1.38 -2.87
N ARG A 80 -7.99 -2.29 -3.43
CA ARG A 80 -8.50 -3.38 -4.28
C ARG A 80 -9.40 -4.32 -3.49
N ARG A 81 -9.02 -4.67 -2.26
CA ARG A 81 -9.81 -5.52 -1.36
C ARG A 81 -11.08 -4.81 -0.87
N GLU A 82 -11.00 -3.54 -0.47
CA GLU A 82 -12.18 -2.74 -0.09
C GLU A 82 -13.21 -2.68 -1.22
N PHE A 83 -12.76 -2.44 -2.46
CA PHE A 83 -13.64 -2.45 -3.62
C PHE A 83 -14.30 -3.83 -3.85
N LEU A 84 -13.53 -4.91 -3.70
CA LEU A 84 -14.05 -6.28 -3.80
C LEU A 84 -15.12 -6.53 -2.72
N GLU A 85 -14.84 -6.18 -1.47
CA GLU A 85 -15.76 -6.34 -0.34
C GLU A 85 -17.06 -5.56 -0.55
N GLU A 86 -16.97 -4.29 -0.96
CA GLU A 86 -18.13 -3.42 -1.20
C GLU A 86 -19.03 -4.03 -2.29
N LYS A 87 -18.45 -4.42 -3.43
CA LYS A 87 -19.22 -5.00 -4.54
C LYS A 87 -19.78 -6.38 -4.23
N ILE A 88 -19.06 -7.18 -3.46
CA ILE A 88 -19.58 -8.47 -3.00
C ILE A 88 -20.75 -8.27 -2.02
N ARG A 89 -20.67 -7.29 -1.10
CA ARG A 89 -21.78 -6.94 -0.20
C ARG A 89 -23.02 -6.50 -0.97
N GLU A 90 -22.87 -5.63 -1.98
CA GLU A 90 -23.97 -5.22 -2.86
C GLU A 90 -24.63 -6.44 -3.53
N ILE A 91 -23.82 -7.30 -4.15
CA ILE A 91 -24.30 -8.52 -4.83
C ILE A 91 -25.02 -9.46 -3.86
N ALA A 92 -24.50 -9.62 -2.64
CA ALA A 92 -25.11 -10.47 -1.62
C ALA A 92 -26.45 -9.90 -1.12
N GLY A 93 -26.55 -8.59 -0.95
CA GLY A 93 -27.77 -7.90 -0.52
C GLY A 93 -28.91 -7.95 -1.53
N GLU A 94 -28.60 -8.07 -2.82
CA GLU A 94 -29.60 -8.27 -3.88
C GLU A 94 -30.14 -9.72 -3.95
N MET A 95 -29.59 -10.65 -3.17
CA MET A 95 -29.97 -12.07 -3.20
C MET A 95 -30.69 -12.48 -1.92
N GLU A 96 -31.80 -13.20 -2.08
CA GLU A 96 -32.58 -13.73 -0.94
C GLU A 96 -31.84 -14.87 -0.20
N ARG A 97 -31.03 -15.66 -0.92
CA ARG A 97 -30.18 -16.73 -0.38
C ARG A 97 -28.81 -16.72 -1.05
N PRO A 98 -27.92 -15.79 -0.65
CA PRO A 98 -26.60 -15.67 -1.23
C PRO A 98 -25.75 -16.88 -0.83
N THR A 99 -25.03 -17.45 -1.79
CA THR A 99 -24.04 -18.50 -1.57
C THR A 99 -22.74 -18.05 -2.22
N VAL A 100 -21.60 -18.47 -1.67
CA VAL A 100 -20.27 -18.08 -2.18
C VAL A 100 -20.21 -18.29 -3.69
N ARG A 101 -20.63 -19.46 -4.18
CA ARG A 101 -20.65 -19.79 -5.61
C ARG A 101 -21.47 -18.81 -6.45
N LYS A 102 -22.71 -18.49 -6.03
CA LYS A 102 -23.57 -17.55 -6.77
C LYS A 102 -23.01 -16.12 -6.79
N ILE A 103 -22.42 -15.69 -5.68
CA ILE A 103 -21.77 -14.37 -5.59
C ILE A 103 -20.57 -14.32 -6.55
N VAL A 104 -19.68 -15.31 -6.48
CA VAL A 104 -18.50 -15.39 -7.33
C VAL A 104 -18.90 -15.42 -8.80
N ASP A 105 -19.86 -16.26 -9.19
CA ASP A 105 -20.35 -16.34 -10.57
C ASP A 105 -20.90 -15.00 -11.07
N LYS A 106 -21.73 -14.31 -10.26
CA LYS A 106 -22.31 -12.99 -10.62
C LYS A 106 -21.26 -11.87 -10.64
N PHE A 107 -20.27 -11.93 -9.75
CA PHE A 107 -19.16 -10.97 -9.73
C PHE A 107 -18.26 -11.14 -10.96
N MET A 108 -17.87 -12.37 -11.28
CA MET A 108 -17.04 -12.68 -12.44
C MET A 108 -17.73 -12.35 -13.78
N ALA A 109 -19.06 -12.42 -13.83
CA ALA A 109 -19.84 -11.95 -14.97
C ALA A 109 -19.81 -10.41 -15.12
N SER A 110 -19.81 -9.68 -14.00
CA SER A 110 -19.79 -8.21 -13.97
C SER A 110 -18.39 -7.62 -14.23
N TYR A 111 -17.33 -8.32 -13.85
CA TYR A 111 -15.94 -7.88 -13.97
C TYR A 111 -15.04 -8.93 -14.65
N PRO A 112 -15.30 -9.29 -15.92
CA PRO A 112 -14.56 -10.34 -16.60
C PRO A 112 -13.08 -9.97 -16.72
N LYS A 113 -12.19 -10.92 -16.39
CA LYS A 113 -10.72 -10.83 -16.52
C LYS A 113 -10.01 -9.76 -15.67
N LYS A 114 -10.72 -9.06 -14.76
CA LYS A 114 -10.11 -8.06 -13.88
C LYS A 114 -9.58 -8.65 -12.55
N TYR A 115 -10.15 -9.77 -12.13
CA TYR A 115 -9.81 -10.45 -10.88
C TYR A 115 -9.66 -11.95 -11.12
N SER A 116 -8.89 -12.64 -10.28
CA SER A 116 -8.86 -14.11 -10.29
C SER A 116 -10.08 -14.66 -9.53
N VAL A 117 -10.51 -15.86 -9.89
CA VAL A 117 -11.62 -16.54 -9.20
C VAL A 117 -11.29 -16.76 -7.73
N ASP A 118 -10.04 -17.14 -7.43
CA ASP A 118 -9.59 -17.42 -6.06
C ASP A 118 -9.65 -16.17 -5.18
N GLU A 119 -9.19 -15.02 -5.69
CA GLU A 119 -9.22 -13.73 -4.97
C GLU A 119 -10.67 -13.33 -4.62
N VAL A 120 -11.60 -13.49 -5.57
CA VAL A 120 -13.01 -13.18 -5.35
C VAL A 120 -13.64 -14.18 -4.38
N TYR A 121 -13.28 -15.46 -4.47
CA TYR A 121 -13.80 -16.52 -3.61
C TYR A 121 -13.44 -16.32 -2.14
N GLU A 122 -12.17 -15.99 -1.85
CA GLU A 122 -11.71 -15.71 -0.49
C GLU A 122 -12.49 -14.55 0.12
N VAL A 123 -12.57 -13.41 -0.58
CA VAL A 123 -13.30 -12.23 -0.09
C VAL A 123 -14.79 -12.52 0.06
N ALA A 124 -15.38 -13.31 -0.85
CA ALA A 124 -16.79 -13.69 -0.74
C ALA A 124 -17.09 -14.59 0.47
N CYS A 125 -16.13 -15.46 0.86
CA CYS A 125 -16.25 -16.23 2.09
C CYS A 125 -16.22 -15.33 3.33
N ASP A 126 -15.27 -14.40 3.39
CA ASP A 126 -15.14 -13.44 4.50
C ASP A 126 -16.42 -12.61 4.67
N VAL A 127 -16.92 -12.01 3.59
CA VAL A 127 -18.12 -11.16 3.62
C VAL A 127 -19.36 -11.95 4.04
N LEU A 128 -19.58 -13.15 3.50
CA LEU A 128 -20.73 -13.98 3.89
C LEU A 128 -20.64 -14.44 5.35
N TYR A 129 -19.43 -14.75 5.82
CA TYR A 129 -19.19 -15.09 7.22
C TYR A 129 -19.55 -13.92 8.15
N GLU A 130 -19.14 -12.70 7.80
CA GLU A 130 -19.46 -11.49 8.56
C GLU A 130 -20.98 -11.21 8.58
N LEU A 131 -21.65 -11.24 7.43
CA LEU A 131 -23.09 -11.00 7.33
C LEU A 131 -23.90 -11.99 8.18
N ARG A 132 -23.52 -13.28 8.15
CA ARG A 132 -24.16 -14.30 8.99
C ARG A 132 -23.93 -14.06 10.48
N ASN A 133 -22.74 -13.60 10.86
CA ASN A 133 -22.42 -13.31 12.26
C ASN A 133 -23.12 -12.05 12.78
N GLN A 134 -23.41 -11.07 11.92
CA GLN A 134 -24.20 -9.89 12.28
C GLN A 134 -25.66 -10.28 12.55
N GLN A 135 -26.26 -11.13 11.70
CA GLN A 135 -27.63 -11.63 11.88
C GLN A 135 -27.84 -12.49 13.13
N MET A 136 -26.78 -13.07 13.72
CA MET A 136 -26.87 -13.83 14.98
C MET A 136 -26.69 -12.96 16.24
N ARG A 137 -26.31 -11.68 16.09
CA ARG A 137 -26.13 -10.74 17.22
C ARG A 137 -27.32 -9.79 17.41
N GLU A 138 -28.23 -9.73 16.45
CA GLU A 138 -29.52 -9.02 16.52
C GLU A 138 -30.64 -9.97 16.96
#